data_AF-W1PRJ5-F1
#
_entry.id   AF-W1PRJ5-F1
#
_cell.length_a   1.000
_cell.length_b   1.000
_cell.length_c   1.000
_cell.angle_alpha   90.00
_cell.angle_beta   90.00
_cell.angle_gamma   90.00
#
_symmetry.space_group_name_H-M   'P 1'
#
loop_
_entity.id
_entity.type
_entity.pdbx_description
1 polymer ?
#
loop_
_entity_poly.entity_id
_entity_poly.type
_entity_poly.pdbx_seq_one_letter_code
_entity_poly.pdbx_strand_id
1 'polypeptide(L)'
;MIHHCNETGRWLSSFRAIWGWDDSYLFMGSMKRTVDVISVEKKTITSLDSTYMTAIPCRFASHPCITGTLAGATGGGQVYMWTTT
;
A
#
# COMPACT_ATOMS: atom_id res chain seq x y z
N MET A 1 14.03 0.21 -12.09
CA MET A 1 12.94 -0.79 -11.95
C MET A 1 12.97 -1.29 -10.52
N ILE A 2 11.83 -1.35 -9.83
CA ILE A 2 11.72 -1.79 -8.44
C ILE A 2 10.96 -3.12 -8.44
N HIS A 3 11.57 -4.18 -7.94
CA HIS A 3 10.96 -5.52 -7.91
C HIS A 3 9.99 -5.62 -6.73
N HIS A 4 8.75 -6.02 -7.00
CA HIS A 4 7.68 -6.11 -6.01
C HIS A 4 6.81 -7.34 -6.35
N CYS A 5 6.16 -7.94 -5.34
CA CYS A 5 5.25 -9.08 -5.51
C CYS A 5 3.85 -8.63 -6.00
N ASN A 6 3.74 -8.22 -7.27
CA ASN A 6 2.55 -7.59 -7.88
C ASN A 6 1.84 -8.49 -8.89
N GLU A 7 2.15 -9.78 -8.89
CA GLU A 7 1.55 -10.77 -9.79
C GLU A 7 0.09 -11.05 -9.39
N THR A 8 -0.78 -10.08 -9.66
CA THR A 8 -2.21 -10.19 -9.37
C THR A 8 -2.85 -11.25 -10.25
N GLY A 9 -3.54 -12.22 -9.65
CA GLY A 9 -4.37 -13.17 -10.38
C GLY A 9 -5.62 -12.54 -10.99
N ARG A 10 -6.41 -13.32 -11.73
CA ARG A 10 -7.61 -12.89 -12.48
C ARG A 10 -8.65 -12.12 -11.64
N TRP A 11 -8.71 -12.37 -10.34
CA TRP A 11 -9.78 -11.88 -9.45
C TRP A 11 -9.42 -10.61 -8.69
N LEU A 12 -8.18 -10.13 -8.81
CA LEU A 12 -7.74 -8.92 -8.15
C LEU A 12 -7.39 -7.87 -9.21
N SER A 13 -7.91 -6.65 -9.05
CA SER A 13 -7.51 -5.55 -9.93
C SER A 13 -6.00 -5.36 -9.85
N SER A 14 -5.36 -5.08 -10.99
CA SER A 14 -3.94 -4.71 -11.02
C SER A 14 -3.65 -3.64 -9.98
N PHE A 15 -2.60 -3.85 -9.19
CA PHE A 15 -2.22 -2.86 -8.20
C PHE A 15 -1.81 -1.55 -8.88
N ARG A 16 -2.34 -0.46 -8.36
CA ARG A 16 -1.98 0.90 -8.78
C ARG A 16 -1.26 1.56 -7.63
N ALA A 17 -0.01 1.97 -7.87
CA ALA A 17 0.69 2.81 -6.92
C ALA A 17 -0.01 4.16 -6.79
N ILE A 18 -0.05 4.70 -5.58
CA ILE A 18 -0.44 6.09 -5.33
C ILE A 18 0.71 6.84 -4.68
N TRP A 19 0.73 8.15 -4.87
CA TRP A 19 1.64 9.04 -4.17
C TRP A 19 1.20 9.24 -2.71
N GLY A 20 2.18 9.27 -1.82
CA GLY A 20 2.02 9.94 -0.54
C GLY A 20 1.81 11.43 -0.74
N TRP A 21 1.23 12.08 0.27
CA TRP A 21 0.84 13.48 0.17
C TRP A 21 2.02 14.44 -0.06
N ASP A 22 3.21 14.07 0.42
CA ASP A 22 4.44 14.85 0.35
C ASP A 22 5.42 14.38 -0.73
N ASP A 23 4.96 13.50 -1.65
CA ASP A 23 5.75 12.91 -2.74
C ASP A 23 7.00 12.10 -2.30
N SER A 24 7.22 11.89 -1.00
CA SER A 24 8.39 11.16 -0.47
C SER A 24 8.30 9.64 -0.72
N TYR A 25 7.07 9.12 -0.82
CA TYR A 25 6.78 7.69 -0.88
C TYR A 25 5.67 7.36 -1.89
N LEU A 26 5.74 6.15 -2.45
CA LEU A 26 4.64 5.51 -3.15
C LEU A 26 4.08 4.37 -2.30
N PHE A 27 2.77 4.16 -2.39
CA PHE A 27 2.08 3.05 -1.71
C PHE A 27 1.48 2.09 -2.73
N MET A 28 1.71 0.79 -2.54
CA MET A 28 1.19 -0.25 -3.42
C MET A 28 0.80 -1.50 -2.61
N GLY A 29 -0.27 -2.19 -3.01
CA GLY A 29 -0.64 -3.48 -2.44
C GLY A 29 0.28 -4.58 -2.93
N SER A 30 0.45 -5.63 -2.13
CA SER A 30 1.29 -6.79 -2.44
C SER A 30 0.50 -8.09 -2.36
N MET A 31 0.83 -9.06 -3.21
CA MET A 31 0.27 -10.42 -3.13
C MET A 31 0.64 -11.13 -1.82
N LYS A 32 1.60 -10.60 -1.06
CA LYS A 32 1.91 -11.02 0.31
C LYS A 32 0.90 -10.54 1.36
N ARG A 33 -0.18 -9.88 0.92
CA ARG A 33 -1.23 -9.34 1.81
C ARG A 33 -0.71 -8.19 2.70
N THR A 34 0.27 -7.46 2.18
CA THR A 34 0.91 -6.31 2.80
C THR A 34 0.71 -5.04 1.97
N VAL A 35 1.06 -3.89 2.53
CA VAL A 35 1.22 -2.65 1.77
C VAL A 35 2.71 -2.35 1.64
N ASP A 36 3.21 -2.26 0.42
CA ASP A 36 4.58 -1.86 0.18
C ASP A 36 4.68 -0.35 0.08
N VAL A 37 5.57 0.20 0.90
CA VAL A 37 5.99 1.60 0.96
C VAL A 37 7.31 1.70 0.22
N ILE A 38 7.30 2.43 -0.88
CA ILE A 38 8.46 2.59 -1.75
C ILE A 38 9.02 4.00 -1.56
N SER A 39 10.25 4.10 -1.08
CA SER A 39 10.94 5.40 -0.99
C SER A 39 11.34 5.88 -2.38
N VAL A 40 10.97 7.11 -2.71
CA VAL A 40 11.30 7.72 -4.02
C VAL A 40 12.80 8.03 -4.09
N GLU A 41 13.35 8.62 -3.03
CA GLU A 41 14.77 8.96 -2.94
C GLU A 41 15.65 7.69 -2.90
N LYS A 42 15.36 6.78 -1.97
CA LYS A 42 16.22 5.61 -1.70
C LYS A 42 15.97 4.45 -2.65
N LYS A 43 14.83 4.43 -3.35
CA LYS A 43 14.39 3.33 -4.22
C LYS A 43 14.32 1.99 -3.50
N THR A 44 14.03 2.02 -2.19
CA THR A 44 13.88 0.84 -1.33
C THR A 44 12.40 0.57 -1.05
N ILE A 45 12.09 -0.68 -0.74
CA ILE A 45 10.74 -1.11 -0.35
C ILE A 45 10.73 -1.50 1.12
N THR A 46 9.67 -1.12 1.83
CA THR A 46 9.34 -1.63 3.17
C THR A 46 7.88 -2.02 3.19
N SER A 47 7.54 -3.17 3.77
CA SER A 47 6.17 -3.67 3.78
C SER A 47 5.50 -3.41 5.14
N LEU A 48 4.32 -2.81 5.13
CA LEU A 48 3.40 -2.73 6.26
C LEU A 48 2.62 -4.05 6.31
N ASP A 49 2.93 -4.86 7.31
CA ASP A 49 2.31 -6.16 7.56
C ASP A 49 1.49 -6.12 8.86
N SER A 50 0.43 -6.92 8.90
CA SER A 50 -0.41 -7.09 10.09
C SER A 50 -1.11 -8.45 10.05
N THR A 51 -1.08 -9.15 11.19
CA THR A 51 -1.83 -10.41 11.38
C THR A 51 -3.35 -10.20 11.22
N TYR A 52 -3.85 -8.98 11.47
CA TYR A 52 -5.26 -8.63 11.33
C TYR A 52 -5.69 -8.35 9.88
N MET A 53 -4.74 -8.08 8.98
CA MET A 53 -5.02 -7.87 7.57
C MET A 53 -5.10 -9.21 6.87
N THR A 54 -6.32 -9.75 6.74
CA THR A 54 -6.57 -11.11 6.22
C THR A 54 -6.82 -11.19 4.72
N ALA A 55 -6.93 -10.04 4.06
CA ALA A 55 -7.17 -9.92 2.63
C ALA A 55 -6.22 -8.88 2.01
N ILE A 56 -6.00 -8.99 0.69
CA ILE A 56 -5.02 -8.17 -0.01
C ILE A 56 -5.55 -6.72 -0.13
N PRO A 57 -4.78 -5.71 0.31
CA PRO A 57 -5.12 -4.30 0.10
C PRO A 57 -4.93 -3.92 -1.37
N CYS A 58 -5.92 -3.28 -1.99
CA CYS A 58 -5.94 -3.06 -3.45
C CYS A 58 -6.38 -1.65 -3.87
N ARG A 59 -6.87 -0.84 -2.93
CA ARG A 59 -7.24 0.57 -3.14
C ARG A 59 -6.70 1.40 -2.00
N PHE A 60 -6.12 2.55 -2.31
CA PHE A 60 -5.43 3.39 -1.35
C PHE A 60 -5.85 4.85 -1.48
N ALA A 61 -5.80 5.57 -0.36
CA ALA A 61 -5.91 7.02 -0.31
C ALA A 61 -4.97 7.56 0.78
N SER A 62 -4.08 8.47 0.40
CA SER A 62 -3.24 9.23 1.34
C SER A 62 -4.05 10.38 1.93
N HIS A 63 -3.85 10.68 3.22
CA HIS A 63 -4.56 11.77 3.87
C HIS A 63 -3.99 13.13 3.44
N PRO A 64 -4.80 14.09 2.98
CA PRO A 64 -4.32 15.36 2.41
C PRO A 64 -3.81 16.40 3.42
N CYS A 65 -3.79 16.08 4.71
CA CYS A 65 -3.49 17.03 5.79
C CYS A 65 -2.58 16.43 6.84
N ILE A 66 -2.51 15.10 6.92
CA ILE A 66 -1.73 14.37 7.89
C ILE A 66 -0.77 13.49 7.10
N THR A 67 0.40 14.05 6.77
CA THR A 67 1.46 13.32 6.07
C THR A 67 1.81 12.04 6.85
N GLY A 68 2.07 10.95 6.12
CA GLY A 68 2.30 9.63 6.71
C GLY A 68 1.04 8.84 7.04
N THR A 69 -0.16 9.40 6.82
CA THR A 69 -1.42 8.67 6.99
C THR A 69 -1.92 8.08 5.67
N LEU A 70 -2.26 6.80 5.71
CA LEU A 70 -2.78 6.02 4.58
C LEU A 70 -4.04 5.26 4.99
N ALA A 71 -5.08 5.32 4.17
CA ALA A 71 -6.21 4.41 4.23
C ALA A 71 -6.13 3.41 3.08
N GLY A 72 -6.48 2.14 3.33
CA GLY A 72 -6.45 1.09 2.32
C GLY A 72 -7.62 0.13 2.47
N ALA A 73 -8.32 -0.09 1.36
CA ALA A 73 -9.39 -1.08 1.28
C ALA A 73 -8.86 -2.40 0.68
N THR A 74 -9.35 -3.52 1.22
CA THR A 74 -8.98 -4.87 0.79
C THR A 74 -10.03 -5.48 -0.12
N GLY A 75 -9.61 -6.50 -0.89
CA GLY A 75 -10.55 -7.34 -1.64
C GLY A 75 -11.54 -8.12 -0.76
N GLY A 76 -11.30 -8.21 0.55
CA GLY A 76 -12.18 -8.85 1.53
C GLY A 76 -13.26 -7.91 2.11
N GLY A 77 -13.31 -6.64 1.69
CA GLY A 77 -14.30 -5.67 2.15
C GLY A 77 -13.93 -4.94 3.44
N GLN A 78 -12.70 -5.09 3.95
CA GLN A 78 -12.21 -4.35 5.11
C GLN A 78 -11.48 -3.07 4.68
N VAL A 79 -11.46 -2.09 5.59
CA VAL A 79 -10.62 -0.88 5.46
C VAL A 79 -9.66 -0.85 6.64
N TYR A 80 -8.38 -0.63 6.35
CA TYR A 80 -7.31 -0.44 7.32
C TYR A 80 -6.74 0.97 7.20
N MET A 81 -6.23 1.48 8.31
CA MET A 81 -5.55 2.76 8.37
C MET A 81 -4.16 2.57 8.98
N TRP A 82 -3.17 3.23 8.40
CA TRP A 82 -1.81 3.31 8.90
C TRP A 82 -1.49 4.76 9.24
N THR A 83 -0.91 4.99 10.42
CA THR A 83 -0.51 6.29 10.93
C THR A 83 0.92 6.20 11.48
N THR A 84 1.70 7.27 11.37
CA THR A 84 3.09 7.35 11.84
C THR A 84 3.22 7.91 13.26
N THR A 85 2.24 7.62 14.13
CA THR A 85 2.15 8.20 15.48
C THR A 85 3.40 7.95 16.31
#